data_AF-A0A1T1CG31-F1
#
_entry.id   AF-A0A1T1CG31-F1
#
_cell.length_a   1.000
_cell.length_b   1.000
_cell.length_c   1.000
_cell.angle_alpha   90.00
_cell.angle_beta   90.00
_cell.angle_gamma   90.00
#
_symmetry.space_group_name_H-M   'P 1'
#
loop_
_entity.id
_entity.type
_entity.pdbx_description
1 polymer ?
#
loop_
_entity_poly.entity_id
_entity_poly.type
_entity_poly.pdbx_seq_one_letter_code
_entity_poly.pdbx_strand_id
1 'polypeptide(L)' 'MFSQGQLVFGACFAIAFIFAMIIAYRKDANLHRVFYKGNYKILLGFIAFIGILFIIKIFLKH' A
#
# COMPACT_ATOMS: atom_id res chain seq x y z
N MET A 1 -20.94 -26.14 -5.77
CA MET A 1 -20.63 -25.94 -7.20
C MET A 1 -21.32 -24.65 -7.61
N PHE A 2 -20.60 -23.69 -8.20
CA PHE A 2 -21.23 -22.45 -8.62
C PHE A 2 -22.09 -22.71 -9.86
N SER A 3 -23.31 -22.17 -9.86
CA SER A 3 -24.15 -22.20 -11.05
C SER A 3 -23.60 -21.25 -12.12
N GLN A 4 -23.97 -21.47 -13.38
CA GLN A 4 -23.58 -20.58 -14.48
C GLN A 4 -24.02 -19.13 -14.21
N GLY A 5 -25.21 -18.93 -13.65
CA GLY A 5 -25.70 -17.61 -13.26
C GLY A 5 -24.88 -16.95 -12.15
N GLN A 6 -24.39 -17.72 -11.17
CA GLN A 6 -23.51 -17.22 -10.11
C GLN A 6 -22.15 -16.78 -10.66
N LEU A 7 -21.58 -17.53 -11.60
CA LEU A 7 -20.31 -17.16 -12.24
C LEU A 7 -20.43 -15.87 -13.05
N VAL A 8 -21.51 -15.74 -13.85
CA VAL A 8 -21.77 -14.54 -14.67
C VAL A 8 -22.00 -13.32 -13.79
N PHE A 9 -22.85 -13.45 -12.76
CA PHE A 9 -23.10 -12.37 -11.81
C PHE A 9 -21.82 -11.94 -11.08
N GLY A 10 -21.04 -12.91 -10.58
CA GLY A 10 -19.79 -12.62 -9.87
C GLY A 10 -18.77 -11.89 -10.74
N ALA A 11 -18.62 -12.30 -12.01
CA ALA A 11 -17.74 -11.63 -12.95
C ALA A 11 -18.20 -10.19 -13.24
N CYS A 12 -19.48 -9.99 -13.55
CA CYS A 12 -20.04 -8.65 -13.80
C CYS A 12 -19.90 -7.74 -12.59
N PHE A 13 -20.22 -8.24 -11.39
CA PHE A 13 -20.06 -7.50 -10.14
C PHE A 13 -18.60 -7.13 -9.89
N ALA A 14 -17.67 -8.07 -10.04
CA ALA A 14 -16.24 -7.83 -9.83
C ALA A 14 -15.71 -6.76 -10.78
N ILE A 15 -16.06 -6.81 -12.07
CA ILE A 15 -15.66 -5.81 -13.06
C ILE A 15 -16.21 -4.43 -12.67
N ALA A 16 -17.51 -4.31 -12.41
CA ALA A 16 -18.13 -3.05 -12.03
C ALA A 16 -17.51 -2.48 -10.74
N PHE A 17 -17.26 -3.34 -9.75
CA PHE A 17 -16.64 -2.96 -8.50
C PHE A 17 -15.19 -2.47 -8.70
N ILE A 18 -14.39 -3.16 -9.52
CA ILE A 18 -13.02 -2.74 -9.84
C ILE A 18 -13.03 -1.34 -10.50
N PHE A 19 -13.92 -1.10 -11.47
CA PHE A 19 -14.04 0.22 -12.09
C PHE A 19 -14.46 1.30 -11.09
N ALA A 20 -15.43 1.02 -10.23
CA ALA A 20 -15.84 1.95 -9.17
C ALA A 20 -14.67 2.29 -8.23
N MET A 21 -13.90 1.28 -7.82
CA MET A 21 -12.70 1.44 -7.00
C MET A 21 -11.65 2.30 -7.70
N ILE A 22 -11.35 2.04 -8.97
CA ILE A 22 -10.40 2.86 -9.75
C ILE A 22 -10.85 4.32 -9.77
N ILE A 23 -12.13 4.59 -10.05
CA ILE A 23 -12.64 5.96 -10.11
C ILE A 23 -12.57 6.65 -8.74
N ALA A 24 -12.96 5.94 -7.67
CA ALA A 24 -12.93 6.46 -6.30
C ALA A 24 -11.50 6.84 -5.87
N TYR A 25 -10.55 5.91 -6.02
CA TYR A 25 -9.18 6.10 -5.51
C TYR A 25 -8.24 6.88 -6.45
N ARG A 26 -8.63 7.11 -7.72
CA ARG A 26 -7.79 7.89 -8.65
C ARG A 26 -7.54 9.31 -8.14
N LYS A 27 -8.51 9.92 -7.47
CA LYS A 27 -8.36 11.27 -6.89
C LYS A 27 -7.49 11.25 -5.62
N ASP A 28 -7.60 10.19 -4.82
CA ASP A 28 -6.83 10.02 -3.59
C ASP A 28 -5.34 9.88 -3.87
N ALA A 29 -4.95 9.23 -4.98
CA ALA A 29 -3.55 9.13 -5.38
C ALA A 29 -2.91 10.50 -5.64
N ASN A 30 -3.65 11.44 -6.24
CA ASN A 30 -3.17 12.82 -6.42
C ASN A 30 -3.11 13.56 -5.08
N LEU A 31 -4.09 13.36 -4.21
CA LEU A 31 -4.13 13.97 -2.88
C LEU A 31 -2.96 13.50 -2.01
N HIS A 32 -2.62 12.21 -2.07
CA HIS A 32 -1.44 11.64 -1.42
C HIS A 32 -0.16 12.28 -1.91
N ARG A 33 -0.02 12.55 -3.21
CA ARG A 33 1.15 13.25 -3.74
C ARG A 33 1.24 14.70 -3.27
N VAL A 34 0.13 15.37 -2.99
CA VAL A 34 0.11 16.75 -2.48
C VAL A 34 0.50 16.78 -1.00
N PHE A 35 -0.14 15.98 -0.15
CA PHE A 35 0.06 16.05 1.30
C PHE A 35 1.21 15.19 1.83
N TYR A 36 1.56 14.09 1.16
CA TYR A 36 2.61 13.15 1.59
C TYR A 36 3.85 13.21 0.70
N LYS A 37 4.05 14.31 -0.03
CA LYS A 37 5.26 14.52 -0.84
C LYS A 37 6.50 14.41 0.05
N GLY A 38 7.37 13.45 -0.23
CA GLY A 38 8.60 13.26 0.55
C GLY A 38 8.46 12.40 1.81
N ASN A 39 7.31 11.75 2.04
CA ASN A 39 7.13 10.81 3.15
C ASN A 39 8.17 9.65 3.13
N TYR A 40 8.70 9.29 1.97
CA TYR A 40 9.80 8.31 1.87
C TYR A 40 11.04 8.70 2.69
N LYS A 41 11.25 10.00 2.97
CA LYS A 41 12.35 10.46 3.83
C LYS A 41 12.16 10.03 5.28
N ILE A 42 10.92 9.99 5.76
CA ILE A 42 10.57 9.50 7.11
C ILE A 42 10.85 8.00 7.20
N LEU A 43 10.45 7.24 6.17
CA LEU A 43 10.77 5.81 6.07
C LEU A 43 12.29 5.57 6.07
N LEU A 44 13.04 6.37 5.31
CA LEU A 44 14.49 6.25 5.21
C LEU A 44 15.18 6.59 6.54
N GLY A 45 14.69 7.61 7.26
CA GLY A 45 15.12 7.92 8.62
C GLY A 45 14.83 6.78 9.61
N PHE A 46 13.66 6.15 9.50
CA PHE A 46 13.29 5.01 10.35
C PHE A 46 14.17 3.77 10.09
N ILE A 47 14.42 3.45 8.81
CA ILE A 47 15.33 2.37 8.43
C ILE A 47 16.75 2.66 8.90
N ALA A 48 17.24 3.90 8.74
CA ALA A 48 18.55 4.31 9.24
C ALA A 48 18.65 4.18 10.76
N PHE A 49 17.61 4.61 11.49
CA PHE A 49 17.54 4.45 12.95
C PHE A 49 17.63 2.98 13.36
N ILE A 50 16.85 2.09 12.72
CA ILE A 50 16.93 0.64 12.95
C ILE A 50 18.34 0.12 12.65
N GLY A 51 18.94 0.51 11.53
CA GLY A 51 20.31 0.13 11.17
C GLY A 51 21.33 0.53 12.24
N ILE A 52 21.23 1.75 12.76
CA ILE A 52 22.07 2.24 13.86
C ILE A 52 21.89 1.38 15.12
N LEU A 53 20.68 0.97 15.47
CA LEU A 53 20.45 0.07 16.62
C LEU A 53 21.17 -1.26 16.46
N PHE A 54 21.17 -1.84 15.26
CA PHE A 54 21.91 -3.09 14.99
C PHE A 54 23.43 -2.88 15.02
N ILE A 55 23.92 -1.76 14.47
CA ILE A 55 25.34 -1.39 14.54
C ILE A 55 25.76 -1.30 16.01
N ILE A 56 25.07 -0.49 16.82
CA ILE A 56 25.33 -0.34 18.26
C ILE A 56 25.30 -1.72 18.94
N LYS A 57 24.28 -2.55 18.67
CA LYS A 57 24.18 -3.90 19.25
C LYS A 57 25.39 -4.77 18.91
N ILE A 58 25.94 -4.70 17.69
CA ILE A 58 27.12 -5.48 17.31
C ILE A 58 28.37 -4.95 18.02
N PHE A 59 28.56 -3.63 18.06
CA PHE A 59 29.73 -3.01 18.66
C PHE A 59 29.73 -3.03 20.21
N LEU A 60 28.57 -2.96 20.86
CA LEU A 60 28.43 -3.03 22.33
C LEU A 60 28.29 -4.46 22.87
N LYS A 61 28.02 -5.46 22.03
CA LYS A 61 28.00 -6.88 22.46
C LYS A 61 29.42 -7.46 22.48
N HIS A 62 30.40 -6.63 22.83
CA HIS A 62 31.78 -7.01 23.03
C HIS A 62 32.17 -6.83 24.51
#